data_AF-A0A151SAQ3-F1
#
_entry.id   AF-A0A151SAQ3-F1
#
_cell.length_a   1.000
_cell.length_b   1.000
_cell.length_c   1.000
_cell.angle_alpha   90.00
_cell.angle_beta   90.00
_cell.angle_gamma   90.00
#
_symmetry.space_group_name_H-M   'P 1'
#
loop_
_entity.id
_entity.type
_entity.pdbx_description
1 polymer ?
#
loop_
_entity_poly.entity_id
_entity_poly.type
_entity_poly.pdbx_seq_one_letter_code
_entity_poly.pdbx_strand_id
1 'polypeptide(L)'
;NYLVLYLLLSSGLDNQGLKGFLPNDISRLHNLQILNLSGNSIRGAIPSSLGKITSLQVLDISYNFFNGSIPESLGQLTLLQRLNLNGNSLSGRVPATLGGRLLHGASFNFTDNAGLCGIPGLPTCGPHLSAGAKVGIGLGVSFTFLLLITGSVCWWKRRQNILRVQQITARAAPYAKARTQFSRDIQMTRHNNNNYGNAHTAAENGPILLSR
;
A
#
# COMPACT_ATOMS: atom_id res chain seq x y z
N ASN A 1 3.05 49.59 13.28
CA ASN A 1 2.36 50.45 14.26
C ASN A 1 1.46 49.56 15.13
N TYR A 2 1.97 49.07 16.26
CA TYR A 2 1.33 48.02 17.08
C TYR A 2 -0.02 48.45 17.66
N LEU A 3 -0.23 49.76 17.85
CA LEU A 3 -1.50 50.33 18.26
C LEU A 3 -2.61 50.06 17.23
N VAL A 4 -2.29 50.04 15.93
CA VAL A 4 -3.25 49.75 14.84
C VAL A 4 -3.62 48.27 14.80
N LEU A 5 -2.64 47.37 15.00
CA LEU A 5 -2.91 45.94 15.14
C LEU A 5 -3.75 45.67 16.40
N TYR A 6 -3.44 46.34 17.52
CA TYR A 6 -4.19 46.23 18.78
C TYR A 6 -5.62 46.78 18.66
N LEU A 7 -5.81 47.93 18.00
CA LEU A 7 -7.15 48.48 17.71
C LEU A 7 -7.95 47.57 16.78
N LEU A 8 -7.34 47.04 15.71
CA LEU A 8 -7.99 46.12 14.78
C LEU A 8 -8.38 44.79 15.45
N LEU A 9 -7.53 44.26 16.33
CA LEU A 9 -7.89 43.09 17.13
C LEU A 9 -8.99 43.39 18.17
N SER A 10 -9.05 44.62 18.70
CA SER A 10 -10.08 45.02 19.67
C SER A 10 -11.47 45.22 19.03
N SER A 11 -11.52 45.56 17.74
CA SER A 11 -12.75 45.74 16.96
C SER A 11 -13.23 44.47 16.25
N GLY A 12 -12.46 43.38 16.31
CA GLY A 12 -12.68 42.16 15.53
C GLY A 12 -12.10 42.27 14.11
N LEU A 13 -11.49 41.18 13.64
CA LEU A 13 -10.95 41.03 12.28
C LEU A 13 -11.71 39.95 11.50
N ASP A 14 -12.89 39.55 11.95
CA ASP A 14 -13.68 38.50 11.32
C ASP A 14 -14.22 38.93 9.96
N ASN A 15 -14.30 37.97 9.03
CA ASN A 15 -14.89 38.15 7.70
C ASN A 15 -14.25 39.26 6.82
N GLN A 16 -12.98 39.60 7.06
CA GLN A 16 -12.28 40.65 6.31
C GLN A 16 -11.52 40.13 5.09
N GLY A 17 -11.63 38.84 4.77
CA GLY A 17 -10.89 38.21 3.66
C GLY A 17 -9.38 38.20 3.86
N LEU A 18 -8.91 38.24 5.12
CA LEU A 18 -7.50 38.23 5.46
C LEU A 18 -6.83 36.95 4.96
N LYS A 19 -5.66 37.09 4.35
CA LYS A 19 -4.84 35.99 3.83
C LYS A 19 -3.48 36.01 4.50
N GLY A 20 -2.77 34.88 4.42
CA GLY A 20 -1.40 34.76 4.94
C GLY A 20 -1.33 33.81 6.12
N PHE A 21 -0.44 34.10 7.07
CA PHE A 21 -0.10 33.23 8.20
C PHE A 21 -0.16 34.03 9.50
N LEU A 22 -0.45 33.35 10.62
CA LEU A 22 -0.35 33.97 11.93
C LEU A 22 1.14 34.10 12.33
N PRO A 23 1.66 35.31 12.60
CA PRO A 23 3.07 35.51 12.88
C PRO A 23 3.45 34.95 14.26
N ASN A 24 4.66 34.41 14.38
CA ASN A 24 5.19 33.93 15.67
C ASN A 24 5.29 35.04 16.72
N ASP A 25 5.44 36.30 16.32
CA ASP A 25 5.56 37.44 17.25
C ASP A 25 4.22 37.87 17.87
N ILE A 26 3.11 37.17 17.60
CA ILE A 26 1.80 37.47 18.20
C ILE A 26 1.83 37.42 19.73
N SER A 27 2.78 36.69 20.32
CA SER A 27 2.98 36.63 21.77
C SER A 27 3.30 37.98 22.42
N ARG A 28 3.69 39.00 21.66
CA ARG A 28 3.95 40.35 22.17
C ARG A 28 2.66 41.06 22.64
N LEU A 29 1.50 40.54 22.27
CA LEU A 29 0.20 41.06 22.66
C LEU A 29 -0.21 40.55 24.07
N HIS A 30 0.65 40.76 25.07
CA HIS A 30 0.54 40.14 26.41
C HIS A 30 -0.76 40.43 27.18
N ASN A 31 -1.49 41.48 26.81
CA ASN A 31 -2.74 41.90 27.46
C ASN A 31 -3.98 41.57 26.62
N LEU A 32 -3.82 40.86 25.51
CA LEU A 32 -4.94 40.55 24.62
C LEU A 32 -5.87 39.53 25.29
N GLN A 33 -7.14 39.89 25.41
CA GLN A 33 -8.15 39.02 26.02
C GLN A 33 -9.01 38.30 24.96
N ILE A 34 -9.23 38.95 23.82
CA ILE A 34 -10.08 38.45 22.75
C ILE A 34 -9.29 38.50 21.45
N LEU A 35 -9.18 37.36 20.79
CA LEU A 35 -8.67 37.25 19.42
C LEU A 35 -9.76 36.60 18.57
N ASN A 36 -10.42 37.38 17.71
CA ASN A 36 -11.36 36.87 16.72
C ASN A 36 -10.84 37.13 15.30
N LEU A 37 -10.48 36.05 14.62
CA LEU A 37 -10.05 36.01 13.21
C LEU A 37 -10.98 35.12 12.37
N SER A 38 -12.18 34.82 12.85
CA SER A 38 -13.09 33.88 12.20
C SER A 38 -13.49 34.31 10.77
N GLY A 39 -13.79 33.35 9.90
CA GLY A 39 -14.30 33.63 8.56
C GLY A 39 -13.30 34.33 7.63
N ASN A 40 -12.01 34.00 7.77
CA ASN A 40 -10.95 34.56 6.91
C ASN A 40 -10.31 33.47 6.03
N SER A 41 -9.25 33.81 5.32
CA SER A 41 -8.47 32.92 4.47
C SER A 41 -7.04 32.72 4.99
N ILE A 42 -6.87 32.71 6.31
CA ILE A 42 -5.56 32.50 6.97
C ILE A 42 -5.19 31.02 6.88
N ARG A 43 -3.93 30.74 6.59
CA ARG A 43 -3.40 29.39 6.34
C ARG A 43 -2.18 29.09 7.20
N GLY A 44 -1.76 27.82 7.18
CA GLY A 44 -0.58 27.33 7.89
C GLY A 44 -0.87 26.89 9.32
N ALA A 45 0.18 26.61 10.08
CA ALA A 45 0.03 26.08 11.44
C ALA A 45 -0.34 27.17 12.44
N ILE A 46 -1.03 26.77 13.52
CA ILE A 46 -1.22 27.63 14.69
C ILE A 46 0.15 27.78 15.38
N PRO A 47 0.70 29.00 15.52
CA PRO A 47 2.00 29.20 16.14
C PRO A 47 1.94 28.88 17.64
N SER A 48 2.91 28.12 18.14
CA SER A 48 2.99 27.75 19.55
C SER A 48 3.16 28.95 20.49
N SER A 49 3.65 30.09 19.97
CA SER A 49 3.78 31.35 20.70
C SER A 49 2.44 31.94 21.13
N LEU A 50 1.32 31.55 20.50
CA LEU A 50 -0.02 31.97 20.91
C LEU A 50 -0.34 31.53 22.34
N GLY A 51 0.21 30.38 22.78
CA GLY A 51 0.11 29.90 24.17
C GLY A 51 0.82 30.78 25.21
N LYS A 52 1.61 31.79 24.79
CA LYS A 52 2.25 32.75 25.70
C LYS A 52 1.34 33.94 26.09
N ILE A 53 0.19 34.09 25.45
CA ILE A 53 -0.76 35.18 25.73
C ILE A 53 -1.69 34.75 26.86
N THR A 54 -1.16 34.66 28.08
CA THR A 54 -1.88 34.08 29.23
C THR A 54 -3.14 34.86 29.64
N SER A 55 -3.30 36.10 29.19
CA SER A 55 -4.50 36.93 29.38
C SER A 55 -5.70 36.51 28.50
N LEU A 56 -5.49 35.64 27.51
CA LEU A 56 -6.50 35.33 26.50
C LEU A 56 -7.68 34.55 27.10
N GLN A 57 -8.88 35.07 26.88
CA GLN A 57 -10.16 34.52 27.33
C GLN A 57 -10.97 33.95 26.17
N VAL A 58 -10.87 34.57 24.99
CA VAL A 58 -11.58 34.13 23.78
C VAL A 58 -10.59 34.03 22.63
N LEU A 59 -10.52 32.85 22.02
CA LEU A 59 -9.82 32.60 20.77
C LEU A 59 -10.80 32.01 19.76
N ASP A 60 -11.14 32.79 18.74
CA ASP A 60 -11.93 32.32 17.60
C ASP A 60 -11.11 32.47 16.32
N ILE A 61 -10.72 31.33 15.74
CA ILE A 61 -10.05 31.26 14.44
C ILE A 61 -10.81 30.32 13.49
N SER A 62 -12.10 30.12 13.75
CA SER A 62 -12.95 29.24 12.97
C SER A 62 -13.09 29.70 11.52
N TYR A 63 -13.48 28.79 10.63
CA TYR A 63 -13.69 29.07 9.20
C TYR A 63 -12.47 29.75 8.55
N ASN A 64 -11.34 29.08 8.63
CA ASN A 64 -10.07 29.47 8.02
C ASN A 64 -9.41 28.22 7.39
N PHE A 65 -8.15 28.34 6.95
CA PHE A 65 -7.36 27.26 6.37
C PHE A 65 -6.18 26.85 7.26
N PHE A 66 -6.31 26.96 8.59
CA PHE A 66 -5.27 26.49 9.51
C PHE A 66 -5.08 24.98 9.37
N ASN A 67 -3.83 24.52 9.44
CA ASN A 67 -3.46 23.11 9.27
C ASN A 67 -2.42 22.64 10.30
N GLY A 68 -2.01 21.37 10.22
CA GLY A 68 -1.09 20.78 11.20
C GLY A 68 -1.79 20.46 12.53
N SER A 69 -1.01 20.33 13.60
CA SER A 69 -1.52 19.97 14.94
C SER A 69 -1.89 21.19 15.77
N ILE A 70 -2.79 21.00 16.73
CA ILE A 70 -3.07 21.98 17.78
C ILE A 70 -1.86 22.02 18.74
N PRO A 71 -1.20 23.17 18.94
CA PRO A 71 -0.05 23.27 19.84
C PRO A 71 -0.45 22.96 21.29
N GLU A 72 0.35 22.15 21.98
CA GLU A 72 0.14 21.86 23.41
C GLU A 72 0.17 23.11 24.29
N SER A 73 0.88 24.15 23.86
CA SER A 73 0.98 25.43 24.58
C SER A 73 -0.37 26.13 24.73
N LEU A 74 -1.37 25.87 23.87
CA LEU A 74 -2.72 26.39 24.09
C LEU A 74 -3.37 25.84 25.36
N GLY A 75 -2.95 24.66 25.82
CA GLY A 75 -3.37 24.11 27.11
C GLY A 75 -2.89 24.91 28.32
N GLN A 76 -1.88 25.78 28.15
CA GLN A 76 -1.34 26.63 29.22
C GLN A 76 -2.17 27.90 29.47
N LEU A 77 -3.12 28.22 28.57
CA LEU A 77 -3.96 29.41 28.65
C LEU A 77 -5.09 29.24 29.67
N THR A 78 -4.77 29.26 30.96
CA THR A 78 -5.71 28.94 32.05
C THR A 78 -6.97 29.82 32.07
N LEU A 79 -6.88 31.07 31.60
CA LEU A 79 -8.01 32.01 31.51
C LEU A 79 -8.90 31.81 30.28
N LEU A 80 -8.54 30.92 29.34
CA LEU A 80 -9.29 30.75 28.09
C LEU A 80 -10.65 30.09 28.33
N GLN A 81 -11.74 30.83 28.11
CA GLN A 81 -13.11 30.36 28.30
C GLN A 81 -13.75 29.86 27.00
N ARG A 82 -13.35 30.43 25.87
CA ARG A 82 -13.85 30.05 24.54
C ARG A 82 -12.70 29.79 23.58
N LEU A 83 -12.72 28.62 22.97
CA LEU A 83 -11.78 28.22 21.92
C LEU A 83 -12.57 27.66 20.74
N ASN A 84 -12.62 28.38 19.63
CA ASN A 84 -13.31 27.93 18.44
C ASN A 84 -12.32 27.71 17.30
N LEU A 85 -12.10 26.46 16.95
CA LEU A 85 -11.22 26.00 15.88
C LEU A 85 -12.01 25.36 14.71
N ASN A 86 -13.34 25.42 14.76
CA ASN A 86 -14.23 24.79 13.79
C ASN A 86 -13.92 25.20 12.35
N GLY A 87 -14.13 24.29 11.39
CA GLY A 87 -14.06 24.61 9.97
C GLY A 87 -12.64 24.99 9.52
N ASN A 88 -11.66 24.18 9.92
CA ASN A 88 -10.26 24.32 9.52
C ASN A 88 -9.74 22.98 8.96
N SER A 89 -8.45 22.93 8.60
CA SER A 89 -7.76 21.72 8.12
C SER A 89 -6.79 21.14 9.16
N LEU A 90 -7.12 21.25 10.45
CA LEU A 90 -6.29 20.75 11.55
C LEU A 90 -6.31 19.22 11.61
N SER A 91 -5.23 18.66 12.14
CA SER A 91 -4.97 17.22 12.15
C SER A 91 -4.22 16.75 13.40
N GLY A 92 -4.32 15.46 13.70
CA GLY A 92 -3.67 14.85 14.84
C GLY A 92 -4.50 14.88 16.12
N ARG A 93 -3.89 14.45 17.23
CA ARG A 93 -4.56 14.34 18.52
C ARG A 93 -4.80 15.71 19.13
N VAL A 94 -6.01 15.95 19.63
CA VAL A 94 -6.29 17.13 20.46
C VAL A 94 -5.50 17.01 21.78
N PRO A 95 -4.71 18.02 22.17
CA PRO A 95 -3.93 17.97 23.41
C PRO A 95 -4.81 17.66 24.63
N ALA A 96 -4.35 16.72 25.47
CA ALA A 96 -5.09 16.29 26.66
C ALA A 96 -5.37 17.46 27.64
N THR A 97 -4.47 18.44 27.67
CA THR A 97 -4.61 19.69 28.43
C THR A 97 -5.81 20.53 28.01
N LEU A 98 -6.23 20.46 26.74
CA LEU A 98 -7.46 21.08 26.26
C LEU A 98 -8.67 20.17 26.44
N GLY A 99 -8.51 18.86 26.22
CA GLY A 99 -9.57 17.88 26.40
C GLY A 99 -10.13 17.83 27.82
N GLY A 100 -9.28 17.96 28.85
CA GLY A 100 -9.72 18.01 30.25
C GLY A 100 -10.56 19.25 30.60
N ARG A 101 -10.38 20.37 29.88
CA ARG A 101 -11.09 21.63 30.16
C ARG A 101 -12.52 21.67 29.63
N LEU A 102 -12.88 20.75 28.74
CA LEU A 102 -14.27 20.54 28.30
C LEU A 102 -15.22 20.27 29.48
N LEU A 103 -14.69 19.78 30.61
CA LEU A 103 -15.46 19.45 31.81
C LEU A 103 -15.65 20.63 32.78
N HIS A 104 -14.96 21.75 32.57
CA HIS A 104 -14.93 22.89 33.51
C HIS A 104 -15.73 24.11 33.03
N GLY A 105 -16.75 23.92 32.18
CA GLY A 105 -17.62 25.01 31.71
C GLY A 105 -17.01 25.91 30.62
N ALA A 106 -15.81 25.60 30.15
CA ALA A 106 -15.23 26.25 28.97
C ALA A 106 -15.87 25.71 27.68
N SER A 107 -16.12 26.59 26.71
CA SER A 107 -16.74 26.27 25.43
C SER A 107 -15.67 26.08 24.36
N PHE A 108 -15.27 24.83 24.10
CA PHE A 108 -14.28 24.52 23.08
C PHE A 108 -14.91 23.75 21.91
N ASN A 109 -14.69 24.24 20.69
CA ASN A 109 -15.24 23.67 19.47
C ASN A 109 -14.13 23.26 18.50
N PHE A 110 -14.07 21.97 18.20
CA PHE A 110 -13.08 21.33 17.32
C PHE A 110 -13.70 20.65 16.10
N THR A 111 -15.00 20.81 15.87
CA THR A 111 -15.71 20.11 14.80
C THR A 111 -15.24 20.58 13.42
N ASP A 112 -15.65 19.88 12.36
CA ASP A 112 -15.31 20.20 10.97
C ASP A 112 -13.79 20.36 10.72
N ASN A 113 -13.00 19.55 11.41
CA ASN A 113 -11.58 19.33 11.16
C ASN A 113 -11.35 17.84 10.95
N ALA A 114 -11.35 17.39 9.69
CA ALA A 114 -11.37 15.96 9.35
C ALA A 114 -10.17 15.15 9.89
N GLY A 115 -9.05 15.82 10.19
CA GLY A 115 -7.84 15.18 10.70
C GLY A 115 -7.74 15.09 12.21
N LEU A 116 -8.60 15.77 12.99
CA LEU A 116 -8.51 15.79 14.45
C LEU A 116 -9.09 14.52 15.09
N CYS A 117 -8.50 14.11 16.21
CA CYS A 117 -8.92 12.91 16.94
C CYS A 117 -8.65 13.01 18.46
N GLY A 118 -9.21 12.08 19.23
CA GLY A 118 -8.75 11.79 20.60
C GLY A 118 -9.52 12.44 21.76
N ILE A 119 -10.65 13.07 21.51
CA ILE A 119 -11.60 13.56 22.53
C ILE A 119 -13.03 13.06 22.22
N PRO A 120 -13.93 12.99 23.21
CA PRO A 120 -15.34 12.64 22.96
C PRO A 120 -15.96 13.54 21.88
N GLY A 121 -16.69 12.94 20.94
CA GLY A 121 -17.27 13.63 19.78
C GLY A 121 -16.36 13.71 18.55
N LEU A 122 -15.07 13.37 18.68
CA LEU A 122 -14.14 13.23 17.56
C LEU A 122 -13.77 11.75 17.34
N PRO A 123 -13.26 11.37 16.15
CA PRO A 123 -12.73 10.03 15.90
C PRO A 123 -11.66 9.63 16.92
N THR A 124 -11.54 8.33 17.18
CA THR A 124 -10.41 7.79 17.93
C THR A 124 -9.14 7.91 17.09
N CYS A 125 -8.03 8.27 17.74
CA CYS A 125 -6.75 8.34 17.02
C CYS A 125 -6.29 6.92 16.68
N GLY A 126 -6.34 6.56 15.40
CA GLY A 126 -5.75 5.34 14.87
C GLY A 126 -4.44 5.62 14.14
N PRO A 127 -3.69 4.57 13.73
CA PRO A 127 -2.58 4.73 12.80
C PRO A 127 -3.11 5.45 11.55
N HIS A 128 -2.46 6.56 11.16
CA HIS A 128 -2.76 7.28 9.93
C HIS A 128 -2.40 6.40 8.73
N LEU A 129 -3.25 5.43 8.38
CA LEU A 129 -3.18 4.79 7.08
C LEU A 129 -3.61 5.84 6.06
N SER A 130 -2.61 6.46 5.43
CA SER A 130 -2.74 7.23 4.19
C SER A 130 -3.73 6.52 3.26
N ALA A 131 -4.57 7.27 2.55
CA ALA A 131 -5.47 6.70 1.55
C ALA A 131 -4.74 5.74 0.57
N GLY A 132 -3.44 5.96 0.33
CA GLY A 132 -2.58 5.06 -0.46
C GLY A 132 -2.39 3.67 0.15
N ALA A 133 -2.40 3.53 1.47
CA ALA A 133 -2.28 2.24 2.15
C ALA A 133 -3.56 1.40 2.00
N LYS A 134 -4.74 2.04 1.91
CA LYS A 134 -6.00 1.34 1.61
C LYS A 134 -6.03 0.81 0.17
N VAL A 135 -5.45 1.55 -0.79
CA VAL A 135 -5.36 1.13 -2.20
C VAL A 135 -4.34 -0.01 -2.39
N GLY A 136 -3.21 0.02 -1.67
CA GLY A 136 -2.18 -1.00 -1.75
C GLY A 136 -2.64 -2.41 -1.34
N ILE A 137 -3.50 -2.52 -0.32
CA ILE A 137 -4.02 -3.82 0.13
C ILE A 137 -4.96 -4.43 -0.93
N GLY A 138 -5.82 -3.64 -1.56
CA GLY A 138 -6.75 -4.13 -2.58
C GLY A 138 -6.04 -4.63 -3.86
N LEU A 139 -5.01 -3.92 -4.30
CA LEU A 139 -4.21 -4.33 -5.46
C LEU A 139 -3.36 -5.57 -5.16
N GLY A 140 -2.78 -5.66 -3.96
CA GLY A 140 -1.98 -6.82 -3.53
C GLY A 140 -2.78 -8.12 -3.50
N VAL A 141 -3.99 -8.11 -2.93
CA VAL A 141 -4.87 -9.29 -2.87
C VAL A 141 -5.35 -9.73 -4.26
N SER A 142 -5.58 -8.77 -5.17
CA SER A 142 -5.97 -9.07 -6.55
C SER A 142 -4.85 -9.73 -7.35
N PHE A 143 -3.61 -9.27 -7.17
CA PHE A 143 -2.45 -9.83 -7.87
C PHE A 143 -2.09 -11.24 -7.39
N THR A 144 -2.16 -11.50 -6.08
CA THR A 144 -1.91 -12.85 -5.54
C THR A 144 -2.94 -13.85 -6.01
N PHE A 145 -4.23 -13.48 -6.07
CA PHE A 145 -5.28 -14.34 -6.60
C PHE A 145 -5.06 -14.68 -8.09
N LEU A 146 -4.63 -13.71 -8.89
CA LEU A 146 -4.33 -13.91 -10.31
C LEU A 146 -3.11 -14.85 -10.53
N LEU A 147 -2.06 -14.71 -9.71
CA LEU A 147 -0.91 -15.61 -9.75
C LEU A 147 -1.29 -17.05 -9.36
N LEU A 148 -2.17 -17.23 -8.37
CA LEU A 148 -2.65 -18.56 -7.98
C LEU A 148 -3.48 -19.22 -9.08
N ILE A 149 -4.36 -18.45 -9.76
CA ILE A 149 -5.15 -18.97 -10.88
C ILE A 149 -4.24 -19.36 -12.05
N THR A 150 -3.33 -18.48 -12.47
CA THR A 150 -2.43 -18.75 -13.59
C THR A 150 -1.50 -19.91 -13.30
N GLY A 151 -0.94 -20.00 -12.08
CA GLY A 151 -0.17 -21.15 -11.62
C GLY A 151 -0.97 -22.45 -11.66
N SER A 152 -2.22 -22.43 -11.20
CA SER A 152 -3.11 -23.60 -11.21
C SER A 152 -3.47 -24.05 -12.64
N VAL A 153 -3.78 -23.11 -13.54
CA VAL A 153 -4.10 -23.39 -14.95
C VAL A 153 -2.86 -23.94 -15.67
N CYS A 154 -1.69 -23.32 -15.48
CA CYS A 154 -0.44 -23.76 -16.08
C CYS A 154 -0.06 -25.17 -15.60
N TRP A 155 -0.17 -25.41 -14.29
CA TRP A 155 0.05 -26.73 -13.71
C TRP A 155 -0.93 -27.78 -14.26
N TRP A 156 -2.22 -27.45 -14.32
CA TRP A 156 -3.24 -28.35 -14.87
C TRP A 156 -2.96 -28.68 -16.34
N LYS A 157 -2.59 -27.68 -17.16
CA LYS A 157 -2.25 -27.88 -18.56
C LYS A 157 -0.99 -28.75 -18.73
N ARG A 158 0.04 -28.52 -17.92
CA ARG A 158 1.27 -29.34 -17.89
C ARG A 158 0.94 -30.79 -17.52
N ARG A 159 0.11 -31.00 -16.51
CA ARG A 159 -0.36 -32.33 -16.09
C ARG A 159 -1.09 -33.04 -17.22
N GLN A 160 -2.00 -32.35 -17.90
CA GLN A 160 -2.72 -32.90 -19.07
C GLN A 160 -1.75 -33.31 -20.19
N ASN A 161 -0.73 -32.50 -20.48
CA ASN A 161 0.28 -32.84 -21.49
C ASN A 161 1.07 -34.10 -21.11
N ILE A 162 1.46 -34.25 -19.85
CA ILE A 162 2.17 -35.46 -19.37
C ILE A 162 1.30 -36.71 -19.53
N LEU A 163 0.03 -36.64 -19.14
CA LEU A 163 -0.92 -37.76 -19.28
C LEU A 163 -1.13 -38.14 -20.75
N ARG A 164 -1.22 -37.16 -21.66
CA ARG A 164 -1.30 -37.41 -23.11
C ARG A 164 -0.07 -38.12 -23.64
N VAL A 165 1.12 -37.71 -23.23
CA VAL A 165 2.38 -38.38 -23.62
C VAL A 165 2.39 -39.82 -23.11
N GLN A 166 1.98 -40.07 -21.87
CA GLN A 166 1.87 -41.43 -21.31
C GLN A 166 0.88 -42.31 -22.09
N GLN A 167 -0.26 -41.76 -22.52
CA GLN A 167 -1.22 -42.48 -23.36
C GLN A 167 -0.65 -42.82 -24.75
N ILE A 168 0.08 -41.88 -25.37
CA ILE A 168 0.73 -42.09 -26.67
C ILE A 168 1.82 -43.18 -26.54
N THR A 169 2.68 -43.10 -25.53
CA THR A 169 3.75 -44.10 -25.32
C THR A 169 3.18 -45.48 -24.98
N ALA A 170 2.10 -45.56 -24.19
CA ALA A 170 1.41 -46.81 -23.91
C ALA A 170 0.83 -47.47 -25.18
N ARG A 171 0.25 -46.67 -26.11
CA ARG A 171 -0.23 -47.17 -27.41
C ARG A 171 0.90 -47.58 -28.35
N ALA A 172 2.05 -46.92 -28.27
CA ALA A 172 3.22 -47.20 -29.11
C ALA A 172 4.09 -48.38 -28.60
N ALA A 173 3.99 -48.74 -27.32
CA ALA A 173 4.75 -49.80 -26.68
C ALA A 173 4.73 -51.17 -27.41
N PRO A 174 3.58 -51.71 -27.87
CA PRO A 174 3.55 -52.98 -28.61
C PRO A 174 4.31 -52.91 -29.94
N TYR A 175 4.24 -51.77 -30.65
CA TYR A 175 4.96 -51.57 -31.91
C TYR A 175 6.48 -51.46 -31.71
N ALA A 176 6.92 -50.83 -30.61
CA ALA A 176 8.35 -50.77 -30.26
C ALA A 176 8.90 -52.18 -29.91
N LYS A 177 8.13 -52.99 -29.19
CA LYS A 177 8.48 -54.38 -28.88
C LYS A 177 8.53 -55.26 -30.13
N ALA A 178 7.59 -55.08 -31.06
CA ALA A 178 7.60 -55.80 -32.35
C ALA A 178 8.81 -55.41 -33.22
N ARG A 179 9.17 -54.12 -33.28
CA ARG A 179 10.32 -53.63 -34.05
C ARG A 179 11.66 -54.18 -33.53
N THR A 180 11.82 -54.26 -32.21
CA THR A 180 13.04 -54.83 -31.60
C THR A 180 13.12 -56.34 -31.78
N GLN A 181 11.99 -57.06 -31.74
CA GLN A 181 11.94 -58.48 -32.07
C GLN A 181 12.33 -58.74 -33.53
N PHE A 182 11.70 -58.02 -34.47
CA PHE A 182 12.00 -58.13 -35.90
C PHE A 182 13.47 -57.82 -36.23
N SER A 183 14.06 -56.83 -35.56
CA SER A 183 15.49 -56.51 -35.74
C SER A 183 16.41 -57.63 -35.22
N ARG A 184 16.05 -58.30 -34.11
CA ARG A 184 16.76 -59.47 -33.60
C ARG A 184 16.62 -60.66 -34.54
N ASP A 185 15.43 -60.88 -35.09
CA ASP A 185 15.18 -61.97 -36.04
C ASP A 185 16.02 -61.79 -37.31
N ILE A 186 16.09 -60.57 -37.87
CA ILE A 186 16.97 -60.25 -39.02
C ILE A 186 18.44 -60.53 -38.71
N GLN A 187 18.94 -60.15 -37.53
CA GLN A 187 20.33 -60.42 -37.17
C GLN A 187 20.62 -61.92 -37.07
N MET A 188 19.69 -62.71 -36.51
CA MET A 188 19.82 -64.17 -36.47
C MET A 188 19.84 -64.80 -37.87
N THR A 189 18.99 -64.33 -38.79
CA THR A 189 19.01 -64.81 -40.19
C THR A 189 20.32 -64.47 -40.91
N ARG A 190 20.85 -63.26 -40.69
CA ARG A 190 22.12 -62.82 -41.29
C ARG A 190 23.30 -63.65 -40.80
N HIS A 191 23.30 -64.05 -39.53
CA HIS A 191 24.34 -64.91 -38.98
C HIS A 191 24.25 -66.35 -39.52
N ASN A 192 23.03 -66.86 -39.74
CA ASN A 192 22.81 -68.20 -40.27
C ASN A 192 23.19 -68.33 -41.77
N ASN A 193 22.89 -67.32 -42.59
CA ASN A 193 23.27 -67.33 -44.01
C ASN A 193 24.80 -67.28 -44.23
N ASN A 194 25.55 -66.63 -43.35
CA ASN A 194 27.02 -66.68 -43.40
C ASN A 194 27.57 -68.09 -43.11
N ASN A 195 26.79 -68.97 -42.47
CA ASN A 195 27.19 -70.36 -42.23
C ASN A 195 26.91 -71.27 -43.44
N TYR A 196 25.85 -71.01 -44.22
CA TYR A 196 25.54 -71.78 -45.43
C TYR A 196 26.38 -71.39 -46.65
N GLY A 197 26.86 -70.14 -46.73
CA GLY A 197 27.76 -69.70 -47.80
C GLY A 197 29.13 -70.38 -47.81
N ASN A 198 29.56 -70.97 -46.68
CA ASN A 198 30.82 -71.71 -46.58
C ASN A 198 30.67 -73.23 -46.88
N ALA A 199 29.45 -73.73 -47.13
CA ALA A 199 29.20 -75.17 -47.30
C ALA A 199 29.16 -75.64 -48.77
N HIS A 200 29.23 -74.74 -49.76
CA HIS A 200 29.03 -75.09 -51.19
C HIS A 200 30.26 -75.01 -52.10
N THR A 201 31.48 -74.84 -51.58
CA THR A 201 32.72 -74.84 -52.39
C THR A 201 33.63 -76.06 -52.21
N ALA A 202 33.11 -77.20 -51.72
CA ALA A 202 33.91 -78.40 -51.49
C ALA A 202 33.30 -79.67 -52.14
N ALA A 203 32.98 -79.63 -53.44
CA ALA A 203 32.70 -80.84 -54.21
C ALA A 203 32.86 -80.58 -55.72
N GLU A 204 34.09 -80.61 -56.23
CA GLU A 204 34.40 -80.93 -57.63
C GLU A 204 35.92 -81.08 -57.76
N ASN A 205 36.42 -82.33 -57.80
CA ASN A 205 37.68 -82.71 -58.46
C ASN A 205 37.83 -84.23 -58.51
N GLY A 206 37.63 -84.78 -59.71
CA GLY A 206 38.02 -86.13 -60.15
C GLY A 206 37.32 -86.44 -61.47
N PRO A 207 37.88 -87.23 -62.40
CA PRO A 207 39.13 -88.01 -62.35
C PRO A 207 40.07 -87.75 -63.56
N ILE A 208 41.32 -88.25 -63.51
CA ILE A 208 42.05 -88.63 -64.74
C ILE A 208 42.81 -89.94 -64.48
N LEU A 209 42.36 -91.00 -65.16
CA LEU A 209 43.21 -92.13 -65.57
C LEU A 209 43.87 -91.75 -66.89
N LEU A 210 45.17 -92.01 -67.06
CA LEU A 210 45.70 -92.80 -68.18
C LEU A 210 47.22 -93.02 -68.07
N SER A 211 47.60 -94.19 -68.55
CA SER A 211 48.89 -94.88 -68.61
C SER A 211 50.05 -94.14 -69.28
N ARG A 212 51.28 -94.44 -68.84
CA ARG A 212 52.27 -95.17 -69.65
C ARG A 212 53.26 -95.91 -68.76
#